data_AF-A0A942BBQ4-F1
#
_entry.id   AF-A0A942BBQ4-F1
#
_cell.length_a   1.000
_cell.length_b   1.000
_cell.length_c   1.000
_cell.angle_alpha   90.00
_cell.angle_beta   90.00
_cell.angle_gamma   90.00
#
_symmetry.space_group_name_H-M   'P 1'
#
loop_
_entity.id
_entity.type
_entity.pdbx_description
1 polymer ?
#
loop_
_entity_poly.entity_id
_entity_poly.type
_entity_poly.pdbx_seq_one_letter_code
_entity_poly.pdbx_strand_id
1 'polypeptide(L)'
;EAMTIFAVMCAGLYPLLHTGRPWVAYWLFPYPNVMGMWPQFRSPLIWDVFAVSTYMTVSILFWFVGLIPDLATLRDRAKGAGRYVYGILSLGWRGSAKHWHRYEHASIMLAGISTPLVLSVHT
;
A
#
# COMPACT_ATOMS: atom_id res chain seq x y z
N GLU A 1 -7.91 7.41 -4.32
CA GLU A 1 -7.24 6.26 -3.68
C GLU A 1 -8.08 4.98 -3.50
N ALA A 2 -9.30 5.00 -2.94
CA ALA A 2 -10.02 3.72 -2.77
C ALA A 2 -10.21 2.96 -4.12
N MET A 3 -10.55 3.68 -5.19
CA MET A 3 -10.64 3.13 -6.54
C MET A 3 -9.32 2.49 -7.01
N THR A 4 -8.17 3.13 -6.77
CA THR A 4 -6.85 2.61 -7.19
C THR A 4 -6.52 1.33 -6.43
N ILE A 5 -6.75 1.29 -5.11
CA ILE A 5 -6.50 0.10 -4.30
C ILE A 5 -7.36 -1.09 -4.77
N PHE A 6 -8.67 -0.89 -4.97
CA PHE A 6 -9.55 -1.96 -5.46
C PHE A 6 -9.17 -2.43 -6.87
N ALA A 7 -8.83 -1.50 -7.77
CA ALA A 7 -8.39 -1.85 -9.12
C ALA A 7 -7.10 -2.68 -9.08
N VAL A 8 -6.11 -2.29 -8.26
CA VAL A 8 -4.84 -3.02 -8.11
C VAL A 8 -5.02 -4.39 -7.49
N MET A 9 -5.91 -4.53 -6.49
CA MET A 9 -6.23 -5.84 -5.91
C MET A 9 -6.82 -6.79 -6.96
N CYS A 10 -7.72 -6.30 -7.80
CA CYS A 10 -8.25 -7.08 -8.92
C CYS A 10 -7.16 -7.39 -9.96
N ALA A 11 -6.30 -6.41 -10.29
CA ALA A 11 -5.21 -6.58 -11.24
C ALA A 11 -4.19 -7.63 -10.78
N GLY A 12 -3.82 -7.64 -9.49
CA GLY A 12 -2.85 -8.56 -8.90
C GLY A 12 -3.28 -10.04 -8.91
N LEU A 13 -4.57 -10.32 -9.09
CA LEU A 13 -5.05 -11.69 -9.28
C LEU A 13 -4.59 -12.28 -10.62
N TYR A 14 -4.47 -11.46 -11.66
CA TYR A 14 -4.14 -11.95 -13.01
C TYR A 14 -2.73 -12.55 -13.09
N PRO A 15 -1.65 -11.89 -12.60
CA PRO A 15 -0.31 -12.49 -12.56
C PRO A 15 -0.23 -13.80 -11.79
N LEU A 16 -0.99 -13.93 -10.70
CA LEU A 16 -0.98 -15.15 -9.89
C LEU A 16 -1.69 -16.30 -10.61
N LEU A 17 -2.90 -16.05 -11.11
CA LEU A 17 -3.77 -17.07 -11.69
C LEU A 17 -3.40 -17.44 -13.13
N HIS A 18 -2.75 -16.55 -13.88
CA HIS A 18 -2.37 -16.86 -15.26
C HIS A 18 -1.15 -17.80 -15.35
N THR A 19 -0.39 -17.97 -14.27
CA THR A 19 0.75 -18.88 -14.29
C THR A 19 0.27 -20.32 -14.28
N GLY A 20 0.92 -21.20 -15.06
CA GLY A 20 0.55 -22.63 -15.08
C GLY A 20 0.75 -23.35 -13.74
N ARG A 21 1.47 -22.74 -12.79
CA ARG A 21 1.72 -23.27 -11.44
C ARG A 21 1.61 -22.15 -10.38
N PRO A 22 0.40 -21.68 -10.03
CA PRO A 22 0.23 -20.55 -9.12
C PRO A 22 0.83 -20.77 -7.73
N TRP A 23 0.90 -22.01 -7.25
CA TRP A 23 1.42 -22.34 -5.92
C TRP A 23 2.93 -22.10 -5.76
N VAL A 24 3.68 -21.91 -6.85
CA VAL A 24 5.11 -21.54 -6.79
C VAL A 24 5.37 -20.04 -6.98
N ALA A 25 4.32 -19.20 -6.97
CA ALA A 25 4.46 -17.75 -7.15
C ALA A 25 5.41 -17.09 -6.13
N TYR A 26 5.60 -17.70 -4.95
CA TYR A 26 6.55 -17.19 -3.95
C TYR A 26 8.00 -17.19 -4.42
N TRP A 27 8.39 -17.97 -5.45
CA TRP A 27 9.72 -17.91 -6.08
C TRP A 27 9.98 -16.63 -6.87
N LEU A 28 8.94 -15.83 -7.16
CA LEU A 28 9.10 -14.54 -7.81
C LEU A 28 9.67 -13.48 -6.84
N PHE A 29 9.55 -13.70 -5.53
CA PHE A 29 10.11 -12.81 -4.52
C PHE A 29 11.58 -13.14 -4.22
N PRO A 30 12.42 -12.10 -4.00
CA PRO A 30 13.82 -12.29 -3.67
C PRO A 30 13.96 -12.66 -2.18
N TYR A 31 14.08 -13.95 -1.87
CA TYR A 31 14.35 -14.42 -0.51
C TYR A 31 15.43 -15.52 -0.52
N PRO A 32 16.28 -15.61 0.51
CA PRO A 32 17.29 -16.64 0.59
C PRO A 32 16.62 -18.01 0.75
N ASN A 33 16.99 -18.96 -0.09
CA ASN A 33 16.48 -20.34 -0.05
C ASN A 33 17.63 -21.35 -0.02
N VAL A 34 17.31 -22.57 0.37
CA VAL A 34 18.27 -23.69 0.45
C VAL A 34 18.85 -24.09 -0.90
N MET A 35 18.20 -23.71 -2.00
CA MET A 35 18.64 -24.01 -3.37
C MET A 35 19.64 -22.97 -3.90
N GLY A 36 19.87 -21.87 -3.18
CA GLY A 36 20.72 -20.76 -3.63
C GLY A 36 20.18 -20.01 -4.87
N MET A 37 18.90 -20.18 -5.18
CA MET A 37 18.28 -19.66 -6.40
C MET A 37 17.71 -18.25 -6.19
N TRP A 38 17.81 -17.40 -7.21
CA TRP A 38 17.27 -16.04 -7.19
C TRP A 38 16.37 -15.78 -8.41
N PRO A 39 15.43 -14.82 -8.33
CA PRO A 39 14.65 -14.38 -9.48
C PRO A 39 15.56 -13.79 -10.59
N GLN A 40 15.10 -13.90 -11.84
CA GLN A 40 15.79 -13.29 -12.98
C GLN A 40 15.45 -11.79 -13.07
N PHE A 41 16.34 -10.94 -12.56
CA PHE A 41 16.16 -9.48 -12.55
C PHE A 41 16.18 -8.80 -13.92
N ARG A 42 16.48 -9.51 -15.00
CA ARG A 42 16.36 -8.97 -16.37
C ARG A 42 14.98 -9.18 -16.99
N SER A 43 14.08 -9.92 -16.31
CA SER A 43 12.75 -10.21 -16.82
C SER A 43 11.78 -9.08 -16.50
N PRO A 44 11.08 -8.52 -17.50
CA PRO A 44 10.01 -7.53 -17.26
C PRO A 44 8.88 -8.06 -16.36
N LEU A 45 8.63 -9.37 -16.37
CA LEU A 45 7.63 -9.99 -15.49
C LEU A 45 8.01 -9.86 -14.00
N ILE A 46 9.30 -9.98 -13.69
CA ILE A 46 9.79 -9.77 -12.32
C ILE A 46 9.69 -8.30 -11.93
N TRP A 47 9.93 -7.38 -12.88
CA TRP A 47 9.73 -5.95 -12.63
C TRP A 47 8.27 -5.63 -12.32
N ASP A 48 7.32 -6.26 -13.01
CA ASP A 48 5.89 -6.12 -12.73
C ASP A 48 5.54 -6.57 -11.30
N VAL A 49 6.09 -7.69 -10.83
CA VAL A 49 5.89 -8.16 -9.43
C VAL A 49 6.34 -7.09 -8.42
N PHE A 50 7.49 -6.45 -8.64
CA PHE A 50 7.96 -5.37 -7.78
C PHE A 50 7.14 -4.09 -7.94
N ALA A 51 6.81 -3.71 -9.17
CA ALA A 51 6.04 -2.51 -9.48
C ALA A 51 4.64 -2.58 -8.84
N VAL A 52 3.90 -3.65 -9.07
CA VAL A 52 2.55 -3.84 -8.51
C VAL A 52 2.57 -3.95 -6.98
N SER A 53 3.53 -4.68 -6.39
CA SER A 53 3.60 -4.83 -4.93
C SER A 53 3.97 -3.52 -4.22
N THR A 54 4.94 -2.77 -4.76
CA THR A 54 5.32 -1.45 -4.22
C THR A 54 4.21 -0.43 -4.44
N TYR A 55 3.58 -0.42 -5.62
CA TYR A 55 2.43 0.44 -5.92
C TYR A 55 1.28 0.20 -4.96
N MET A 56 0.88 -1.07 -4.78
CA MET A 56 -0.17 -1.44 -3.81
C MET A 56 0.17 -0.96 -2.40
N THR A 57 1.41 -1.19 -1.95
CA THR A 57 1.86 -0.81 -0.60
C THR A 57 1.82 0.71 -0.41
N VAL A 58 2.37 1.47 -1.37
CA VAL A 58 2.42 2.93 -1.30
C VAL A 58 1.01 3.53 -1.40
N SER A 59 0.14 3.01 -2.27
CA SER A 59 -1.25 3.45 -2.37
C SER A 59 -2.03 3.21 -1.07
N ILE A 60 -1.87 2.03 -0.44
CA ILE A 60 -2.51 1.74 0.86
C ILE A 60 -1.99 2.69 1.93
N LEU A 61 -0.68 2.92 2.00
CA LEU A 61 -0.09 3.84 2.99
C LEU A 61 -0.56 5.27 2.78
N PHE A 62 -0.52 5.77 1.54
CA PHE A 62 -0.95 7.12 1.21
C PHE A 62 -2.43 7.34 1.54
N TRP A 63 -3.29 6.39 1.17
CA TRP A 63 -4.70 6.41 1.51
C TRP A 63 -4.95 6.36 3.02
N PHE A 64 -4.30 5.43 3.72
CA PHE A 64 -4.50 5.24 5.15
C PHE A 64 -4.02 6.46 5.94
N VAL A 65 -2.84 7.00 5.62
CA VAL A 65 -2.32 8.23 6.24
C VAL A 65 -3.31 9.38 6.04
N GLY A 66 -3.83 9.54 4.83
CA GLY A 66 -4.86 10.54 4.51
C GLY A 66 -6.14 10.40 5.33
N LEU A 67 -6.50 9.17 5.70
CA LEU A 67 -7.70 8.89 6.49
C LEU A 67 -7.52 9.06 8.01
N ILE A 68 -6.29 9.15 8.53
CA ILE A 68 -6.05 9.25 9.99
C ILE A 68 -6.86 10.39 10.65
N PRO A 69 -6.89 11.63 10.10
CA PRO A 69 -7.68 12.72 10.66
C PRO A 69 -9.19 12.45 10.58
N ASP A 70 -9.67 11.90 9.45
CA ASP A 70 -11.09 11.61 9.23
C ASP A 70 -11.59 10.51 10.17
N LEU A 71 -10.80 9.45 10.36
CA LEU A 71 -11.08 8.38 11.32
C LEU A 71 -11.15 8.92 12.75
N ALA A 72 -10.36 9.94 13.09
CA ALA A 72 -10.46 10.62 14.37
C ALA A 72 -11.80 11.36 14.52
N THR A 73 -12.28 12.02 13.46
CA THR A 73 -13.61 12.66 13.50
C THR A 73 -14.75 11.65 13.61
N LEU A 74 -14.63 10.49 12.96
CA LEU A 74 -15.60 9.40 13.06
C LEU A 74 -15.58 8.77 14.45
N ARG A 75 -14.40 8.58 15.05
CA ARG A 75 -14.25 8.14 16.45
C ARG A 75 -15.01 9.05 17.41
N ASP A 76 -14.89 10.36 17.24
CA ASP A 76 -15.50 11.33 18.15
C ASP A 76 -17.02 11.40 18.00
N ARG A 77 -17.57 10.97 16.85
CA ARG A 77 -19.02 10.88 16.57
C ARG A 77 -19.61 9.49 16.86
N ALA A 78 -18.79 8.45 16.85
CA ALA A 78 -19.25 7.07 17.00
C ALA A 78 -19.68 6.74 18.44
N LYS A 79 -20.69 5.89 18.56
CA LYS A 79 -21.17 5.33 19.83
C LYS A 79 -20.90 3.83 19.88
N GLY A 80 -20.80 3.28 21.10
CA GLY A 80 -20.58 1.84 21.31
C GLY A 80 -19.24 1.34 20.74
N ALA A 81 -19.24 0.13 20.17
CA ALA A 81 -18.04 -0.54 19.67
C ALA A 81 -17.32 0.23 18.54
N GLY A 82 -18.05 1.00 17.72
CA GLY A 82 -17.46 1.79 16.63
C GLY A 82 -16.45 2.83 17.11
N ARG A 83 -16.63 3.39 18.32
CA ARG A 83 -15.68 4.32 18.92
C ARG A 83 -14.33 3.67 19.21
N TYR A 84 -14.31 2.39 19.60
CA TYR A 84 -13.08 1.65 19.85
C TYR A 84 -12.33 1.34 18.55
N VAL A 85 -13.05 0.89 17.51
CA VAL A 85 -12.46 0.58 16.20
C VAL A 85 -11.84 1.82 15.56
N TYR A 86 -12.59 2.92 15.45
CA TYR A 86 -12.04 4.18 14.94
C TYR A 86 -10.99 4.78 15.89
N GLY A 87 -11.05 4.47 17.18
CA GLY A 87 -10.03 4.81 18.17
C GLY A 87 -8.67 4.22 17.83
N ILE A 88 -8.63 2.92 17.55
CA ILE A 88 -7.40 2.20 17.15
C ILE A 88 -6.92 2.71 15.78
N LEU A 89 -7.82 2.81 14.80
CA LEU A 89 -7.47 3.20 13.43
C LEU A 89 -6.99 4.66 13.32
N SER A 90 -7.45 5.56 14.19
CA SER A 90 -7.00 6.96 14.21
C SER A 90 -5.62 7.17 14.86
N LEU A 91 -4.96 6.10 15.35
CA LEU A 91 -3.61 6.13 15.94
C LEU A 91 -3.41 7.24 17.01
N GLY A 92 -4.47 7.56 17.74
CA GLY A 92 -4.43 8.61 18.77
C GLY A 92 -4.37 10.04 18.22
N TRP A 93 -4.86 10.28 17.00
CA TRP A 93 -4.94 11.63 16.44
C TRP A 93 -5.83 12.56 17.28
N ARG A 94 -5.31 13.77 17.55
CA ARG A 94 -5.91 14.80 18.42
C ARG A 94 -6.08 16.17 17.74
N GLY A 95 -5.71 16.31 16.47
CA GLY A 95 -5.77 17.59 15.76
C GLY A 95 -4.81 18.68 16.26
N SER A 96 -3.74 18.32 16.98
CA SER A 96 -2.72 19.28 17.43
C SER A 96 -1.98 19.91 16.25
N ALA A 97 -1.57 21.18 16.36
CA ALA A 97 -0.75 21.86 15.35
C ALA A 97 0.53 21.08 14.98
N LYS A 98 1.15 20.40 15.96
CA LYS A 98 2.32 19.53 15.71
C LYS A 98 1.98 18.32 14.84
N HIS A 99 0.79 17.75 15.00
CA HIS A 99 0.34 16.61 14.18
C HIS A 99 0.05 17.07 12.75
N TRP A 100 -0.64 18.20 12.59
CA TRP A 100 -0.92 18.79 11.28
C TRP A 100 0.36 19.12 10.50
N HIS A 101 1.32 19.77 11.13
CA HIS A 101 2.59 20.09 10.49
C HIS A 101 3.34 18.84 9.99
N ARG A 102 3.40 17.78 10.82
CA ARG A 102 4.04 16.50 10.43
C ARG A 102 3.26 15.77 9.35
N TYR A 103 1.93 15.81 9.41
CA TYR A 103 1.06 15.18 8.43
C TYR A 103 1.21 15.84 7.05
N GLU A 104 1.32 17.18 7.00
CA GLU A 104 1.53 17.91 5.76
C GLU A 104 2.88 17.54 5.11
N HIS A 105 3.97 17.54 5.90
CA HIS A 105 5.29 17.10 5.41
C HIS A 105 5.26 15.64 4.93
N ALA A 106 4.66 14.73 5.69
CA ALA A 106 4.54 13.33 5.30
C ALA A 106 3.72 13.15 4.01
N SER A 107 2.63 13.89 3.88
CA SER A 107 1.76 13.87 2.69
C SER A 107 2.50 14.36 1.45
N ILE A 108 3.26 15.46 1.56
CA ILE A 108 4.07 15.98 0.45
C ILE A 108 5.17 14.98 0.06
N MET A 109 5.86 14.37 1.02
CA MET A 109 6.87 13.35 0.74
C MET A 109 6.26 12.13 0.04
N LEU A 110 5.12 11.64 0.53
CA LEU A 110 4.43 10.50 -0.10
C LEU A 110 3.94 10.84 -1.50
N ALA A 111 3.43 12.06 -1.74
CA ALA A 111 3.05 12.53 -3.06
C ALA A 111 4.26 12.63 -4.02
N GLY A 112 5.40 13.09 -3.51
CA GLY A 112 6.66 13.16 -4.25
C GLY A 112 7.20 11.79 -4.65
N ILE A 113 7.00 10.76 -3.82
CA ILE A 113 7.41 9.38 -4.11
C ILE A 113 6.38 8.66 -5.00
N SER A 114 5.08 8.90 -4.80
CA SER A 114 4.02 8.21 -5.55
C SER A 114 3.96 8.67 -7.01
N THR A 115 4.24 9.94 -7.30
CA THR A 115 4.20 10.49 -8.66
C THR A 115 5.15 9.76 -9.64
N PRO A 116 6.47 9.63 -9.37
CA PRO A 116 7.35 8.87 -10.24
C PRO A 116 7.04 7.37 -10.22
N LEU A 117 6.52 6.85 -9.10
CA LEU A 117 6.12 5.44 -9.01
C LEU A 117 4.98 5.12 -10.01
N VAL A 118 3.93 5.96 -10.06
CA VAL A 118 2.82 5.80 -11.01
C VAL A 118 3.33 5.79 -12.45
N LEU A 119 4.25 6.68 -12.79
CA LEU A 119 4.85 6.72 -14.13
C LEU A 119 5.65 5.45 -14.41
N SER A 120 6.42 4.96 -13.44
CA SER A 120 7.24 3.76 -13.60
C SER A 120 6.44 2.45 -13.72
N VAL A 121 5.26 2.37 -13.09
CA VAL A 121 4.42 1.15 -13.09
C VAL A 121 3.68 0.95 -14.42
N HIS A 122 3.44 2.03 -15.16
CA HIS A 122 2.71 1.99 -16.43
C HIS A 122 3.60 2.21 -17.67
N THR A 123 4.93 2.20 -17.49
CA THR A 123 5.91 2.24 -18.58
C THR A 123 6.35 0.82 -18.93
#